data_AF-A0A6G0ILB5-F1
#
_entry.id   AF-A0A6G0ILB5-F1
#
_cell.length_a   1.000
_cell.length_b   1.000
_cell.length_c   1.000
_cell.angle_alpha   90.00
_cell.angle_beta   90.00
_cell.angle_gamma   90.00
#
_symmetry.space_group_name_H-M   'P 1'
#
loop_
_entity.id
_entity.type
_entity.pdbx_description
1 polymer ?
#
loop_
_entity_poly.entity_id
_entity_poly.type
_entity_poly.pdbx_seq_one_letter_code
_entity_poly.pdbx_strand_id
1 'polypeptide(L)'
;MYGVNYFLIRNKKGTDLLLGVDALGLHIYEPDNKLTPKCSFPWNEIRNISYSDKEFTIKPLDKKTNVFKFNSSRLRVNKLILQLCIGNHDLFMRRRRVDSLEVQQMKAQAREERARKQVERQHLQREKQLREEAERARDELERRLIQLQDEAHMANEALLRSEQTADLLAEKAQIAEEEAKLLAQKAAEAETEMQRIKVTAIRSQEERRLMEQKMLEAEMLALKMAEESERRAKEAEQLKQDLQEAKESERRAKHKLLEITSRAVYASPGLPPDSMPPDLSFSRENLSFDFKDTDMKRLSMEIEKEKVEYMEKSKHLQEQLNELKTEIESLKLKERETPLDIIHNQNTEQGTSKHSNFKKLTLQSTKSRVAFFEEL
;
A
#
# COMPACT_ATOMS: atom_id res chain seq x y z
N MET A 1 -0.13 34.66 17.53
CA MET A 1 1.26 35.13 17.33
C MET A 1 1.72 35.11 15.86
N TYR A 2 1.21 34.22 15.00
CA TYR A 2 1.59 34.18 13.57
C TYR A 2 1.43 35.54 12.87
N GLY A 3 2.51 35.97 12.19
CA GLY A 3 2.57 37.18 11.38
C GLY A 3 2.57 38.51 12.17
N VAL A 4 2.69 38.46 13.50
CA VAL A 4 2.66 39.66 14.36
C VAL A 4 4.07 40.07 14.76
N ASN A 5 4.43 41.33 14.49
CA ASN A 5 5.68 41.93 14.96
C ASN A 5 5.43 42.70 16.25
N TYR A 6 6.08 42.29 17.35
CA TYR A 6 5.86 42.87 18.68
C TYR A 6 6.91 43.92 19.04
N PHE A 7 6.45 45.05 19.57
CA PHE A 7 7.29 46.17 20.02
C PHE A 7 6.88 46.64 21.40
N LEU A 8 7.86 46.84 22.29
CA LEU A 8 7.61 47.44 23.60
C LEU A 8 7.32 48.92 23.44
N ILE A 9 6.18 49.36 23.98
CA ILE A 9 5.67 50.73 23.93
C ILE A 9 5.17 51.16 25.31
N ARG A 10 5.03 52.47 25.51
CA ARG A 10 4.41 53.07 26.69
C ARG A 10 3.29 54.01 26.28
N ASN A 11 2.17 53.97 26.99
CA ASN A 11 1.12 54.98 26.81
C ASN A 11 1.48 56.29 27.54
N LYS A 12 0.58 57.29 27.54
CA LYS A 12 0.84 58.57 28.22
C LYS A 12 0.99 58.44 29.74
N LYS A 13 0.38 57.42 30.35
CA LYS A 13 0.51 57.13 31.79
C LYS A 13 1.84 56.43 32.14
N GLY A 14 2.57 55.96 31.13
CA GLY A 14 3.84 55.25 31.33
C GLY A 14 3.68 53.73 31.51
N THR A 15 2.49 53.17 31.31
CA THR A 15 2.24 51.73 31.37
C THR A 15 3.02 51.01 30.27
N ASP A 16 3.78 49.97 30.62
CA ASP A 16 4.49 49.12 29.66
C ASP A 16 3.50 48.19 28.94
N LEU A 17 3.44 48.33 27.61
CA LEU A 17 2.53 47.58 26.73
C LEU A 17 3.30 47.05 25.51
N LEU A 18 2.68 46.13 24.78
CA LEU A 18 3.21 45.58 23.54
C LEU A 18 2.34 45.98 22.35
N LEU A 19 2.94 46.64 21.36
CA LEU A 19 2.34 46.90 20.05
C LEU A 19 2.62 45.72 19.12
N GLY A 20 1.59 45.06 18.63
CA GLY A 20 1.65 44.10 17.54
C GLY A 20 1.29 44.75 16.20
N VAL A 21 2.15 44.61 15.21
CA VAL A 21 1.91 45.04 13.83
C VAL A 21 1.77 43.82 12.93
N ASP A 22 0.61 43.65 12.28
CA ASP A 22 0.35 42.55 11.35
C ASP A 22 -0.38 43.01 10.07
N ALA A 23 -0.71 42.04 9.21
CA ALA A 23 -1.38 42.28 7.94
C ALA A 23 -2.85 42.78 8.07
N LEU A 24 -3.46 42.68 9.25
CA LEU A 24 -4.84 43.07 9.55
C LEU A 24 -4.91 44.45 10.21
N GLY A 25 -3.95 44.78 11.09
CA GLY A 25 -3.92 46.07 11.75
C GLY A 25 -2.83 46.21 12.81
N LEU A 26 -3.14 47.07 13.77
CA LEU A 26 -2.35 47.31 14.97
C LEU A 26 -3.06 46.74 16.19
N HIS A 27 -2.32 46.10 17.07
CA HIS A 27 -2.88 45.39 18.22
C HIS A 27 -2.11 45.76 19.48
N ILE A 28 -2.81 45.92 20.60
CA ILE A 28 -2.20 46.22 21.90
C ILE A 28 -2.34 45.00 22.78
N TYR A 29 -1.21 44.58 23.35
CA TYR A 29 -1.09 43.43 24.24
C TYR A 29 -0.50 43.88 25.58
N GLU A 30 -0.84 43.17 26.63
CA GLU A 30 -0.11 43.25 27.89
C GLU A 30 1.22 42.47 27.75
N PRO A 31 2.31 42.87 28.44
CA PRO A 31 3.62 42.23 28.29
C PRO A 31 3.64 40.71 28.59
N ASP A 32 2.77 40.27 29.49
CA ASP A 32 2.57 38.89 29.94
C ASP A 32 1.66 38.06 29.00
N ASN A 33 0.81 38.72 28.20
CA ASN A 33 -0.11 38.04 27.28
C ASN A 33 0.08 38.49 25.81
N LYS A 34 0.93 37.77 25.08
CA LYS A 34 1.16 37.97 23.64
C LYS A 34 0.14 37.29 22.72
N LEU A 35 -0.76 36.46 23.26
CA LEU A 35 -1.73 35.68 22.49
C LEU A 35 -3.01 36.46 22.25
N THR A 36 -3.52 37.13 23.29
CA THR A 36 -4.82 37.79 23.28
C THR A 36 -4.64 39.31 23.35
N PRO A 37 -4.90 40.05 22.25
CA PRO A 37 -4.83 41.50 22.29
C PRO A 37 -5.98 42.07 23.15
N LYS A 38 -5.72 43.20 23.81
CA LYS A 38 -6.71 43.96 24.59
C LYS A 38 -7.40 45.02 23.73
N CYS A 39 -6.69 45.57 22.76
CA CYS A 39 -7.22 46.58 21.84
C CYS A 39 -6.69 46.32 20.42
N SER A 40 -7.48 46.63 19.40
CA SER A 40 -7.08 46.44 18.00
C SER A 40 -7.58 47.57 17.11
N PHE A 41 -6.76 48.04 16.18
CA PHE A 41 -7.05 49.10 15.21
C PHE A 41 -6.81 48.55 13.79
N PRO A 42 -7.87 48.27 13.03
CA PRO A 42 -7.74 47.73 11.68
C PRO A 42 -7.22 48.80 10.72
N TRP A 43 -6.52 48.39 9.65
CA TRP A 43 -5.88 49.34 8.73
C TRP A 43 -6.85 50.31 8.03
N ASN A 44 -8.12 49.95 7.85
CA ASN A 44 -9.14 50.83 7.25
C ASN A 44 -9.56 51.99 8.16
N GLU A 45 -9.20 51.95 9.45
CA GLU A 45 -9.47 53.05 10.40
C GLU A 45 -8.29 53.99 10.56
N ILE A 46 -7.15 53.75 9.89
CA ILE A 46 -5.94 54.54 10.07
C ILE A 46 -5.74 55.44 8.85
N ARG A 47 -5.60 56.74 9.10
CA ARG A 47 -5.40 57.77 8.07
C ARG A 47 -3.94 58.06 7.82
N ASN A 48 -3.18 58.26 8.90
CA ASN A 48 -1.78 58.63 8.82
C ASN A 48 -1.02 58.15 10.05
N ILE A 49 0.26 57.84 9.86
CA ILE A 49 1.16 57.34 10.89
C ILE A 49 2.46 58.13 10.78
N SER A 50 2.90 58.71 11.89
CA SER A 50 4.12 59.52 11.96
C SER A 50 4.74 59.41 13.35
N TYR A 51 6.03 59.70 13.49
CA TYR A 51 6.66 59.83 14.80
C TYR A 51 7.55 61.06 14.84
N SER A 52 7.73 61.61 16.04
CA SER A 52 8.67 62.70 16.34
C SER A 52 9.46 62.32 17.58
N ASP A 53 10.77 62.19 17.44
CA ASP A 53 11.65 61.65 18.47
C ASP A 53 11.10 60.32 19.04
N LYS A 54 10.77 60.27 20.33
CA LYS A 54 10.24 59.07 21.01
C LYS A 54 8.73 58.90 20.90
N GLU A 55 7.99 59.95 20.54
CA GLU A 55 6.52 59.92 20.46
C GLU A 55 6.06 59.45 19.07
N PHE A 56 5.28 58.38 19.04
CA PHE A 56 4.65 57.83 17.87
C PHE A 56 3.18 58.23 17.84
N THR A 57 2.69 58.65 16.67
CA THR A 57 1.38 59.28 16.48
C THR A 57 0.63 58.59 15.36
N ILE A 58 -0.54 58.02 15.66
CA ILE A 58 -1.45 57.39 14.71
C ILE A 58 -2.74 58.19 14.66
N LYS A 59 -3.01 58.78 13.49
CA LYS A 59 -4.22 59.57 13.23
C LYS A 59 -5.32 58.65 12.70
N PRO A 60 -6.47 58.54 13.38
CA PRO A 60 -7.59 57.78 12.89
C PRO A 60 -8.21 58.41 11.63
N LEU A 61 -8.97 57.60 10.90
CA LEU A 61 -9.73 58.03 9.74
C LEU A 61 -10.89 58.93 10.15
N ASP A 62 -11.48 58.77 11.32
CA ASP A 62 -12.41 59.78 11.83
C ASP A 62 -11.66 60.99 12.41
N LYS A 63 -11.87 62.18 11.84
CA LYS A 63 -11.22 63.42 12.32
C LYS A 63 -11.71 63.86 13.70
N LYS A 64 -12.89 63.38 14.14
CA LYS A 64 -13.46 63.71 15.45
C LYS A 64 -12.86 62.86 16.58
N THR A 65 -12.16 61.78 16.24
CA THR A 65 -11.55 60.88 17.21
C THR A 65 -10.15 61.37 17.59
N ASN A 66 -9.83 61.28 18.88
CA ASN A 66 -8.51 61.64 19.40
C ASN A 66 -7.38 60.84 18.74
N VAL A 67 -6.23 61.47 18.62
CA VAL A 67 -5.04 60.86 18.04
C VAL A 67 -4.47 59.83 19.02
N PHE A 68 -4.18 58.64 18.53
CA PHE A 68 -3.55 57.58 19.29
C PHE A 68 -2.04 57.85 19.39
N LYS A 69 -1.51 57.97 20.60
CA LYS A 69 -0.11 58.31 20.85
C LYS A 69 0.52 57.32 21.81
N PHE A 70 1.75 56.91 21.53
CA PHE A 70 2.54 56.08 22.42
C PHE A 70 4.02 56.43 22.27
N ASN A 71 4.80 56.07 23.28
CA ASN A 71 6.24 56.30 23.30
C ASN A 71 6.97 54.97 23.12
N SER A 72 8.06 54.99 22.35
CA SER A 72 8.98 53.85 22.27
C SER A 72 10.31 54.20 22.93
N SER A 73 11.05 53.16 23.35
CA SER A 73 12.31 53.31 24.06
C SER A 73 13.47 53.78 23.17
N ARG A 74 13.41 53.54 21.84
CA ARG A 74 14.52 53.80 20.91
C ARG A 74 14.03 54.32 19.56
N LEU A 75 14.72 55.32 19.00
CA LEU A 75 14.42 55.88 17.67
C LEU A 75 14.47 54.85 16.53
N ARG A 76 15.44 53.91 16.58
CA ARG A 76 15.55 52.83 15.59
C ARG A 76 14.30 51.95 15.56
N VAL A 77 13.65 51.75 16.71
CA VAL A 77 12.41 50.98 16.82
C VAL A 77 11.27 51.74 16.17
N ASN A 78 11.14 53.04 16.40
CA ASN A 78 10.14 53.89 15.73
C ASN A 78 10.28 53.86 14.20
N LYS A 79 11.51 53.94 13.67
CA LYS A 79 11.76 53.81 12.23
C LYS A 79 11.27 52.46 11.69
N LEU A 80 11.55 51.37 12.40
CA LEU A 80 11.11 50.02 12.01
C LEU A 80 9.59 49.86 12.07
N ILE A 81 8.95 50.30 13.16
CA ILE A 81 7.49 50.29 13.30
C ILE A 81 6.86 51.03 12.12
N LEU A 82 7.34 52.23 11.80
CA LEU A 82 6.80 53.01 10.70
C LEU A 82 6.91 52.28 9.35
N GLN A 83 8.06 51.68 9.04
CA GLN A 83 8.26 50.93 7.80
C GLN A 83 7.31 49.73 7.70
N LEU A 84 7.13 48.98 8.80
CA LEU A 84 6.19 47.86 8.85
C LEU A 84 4.75 48.32 8.70
N CYS A 85 4.36 49.43 9.33
CA CYS A 85 3.02 49.99 9.19
C CYS A 85 2.74 50.44 7.75
N ILE A 86 3.68 51.13 7.11
CA ILE A 86 3.55 51.56 5.71
C ILE A 86 3.42 50.34 4.79
N GLY A 87 4.31 49.36 4.91
CA GLY A 87 4.29 48.15 4.09
C GLY A 87 3.01 47.32 4.27
N ASN A 88 2.58 47.09 5.52
CA ASN A 88 1.34 46.35 5.79
C ASN A 88 0.09 47.11 5.33
N HIS A 89 0.02 48.42 5.55
CA HIS A 89 -1.10 49.24 5.10
C HIS A 89 -1.20 49.29 3.56
N ASP A 90 -0.08 49.44 2.85
CA ASP A 90 -0.05 49.42 1.39
C ASP A 90 -0.52 48.06 0.84
N LEU A 91 0.01 46.95 1.36
CA LEU A 91 -0.45 45.61 0.97
C LEU A 91 -1.93 45.38 1.33
N PHE A 92 -2.40 45.89 2.47
CA PHE A 92 -3.81 45.83 2.86
C PHE A 92 -4.72 46.58 1.87
N MET A 93 -4.27 47.73 1.37
CA MET A 93 -4.99 48.50 0.35
C MET A 93 -4.97 47.80 -1.01
N ARG A 94 -3.83 47.20 -1.40
CA ARG A 94 -3.72 46.41 -2.64
C ARG A 94 -4.66 45.21 -2.64
N ARG A 95 -4.78 44.47 -1.53
CA ARG A 95 -5.71 43.32 -1.40
C ARG A 95 -7.21 43.67 -1.53
N ARG A 96 -7.57 44.95 -1.47
CA ARG A 96 -8.95 45.45 -1.61
C ARG A 96 -9.25 46.01 -3.00
N ARG A 97 -8.24 46.07 -3.86
CA ARG A 97 -8.40 46.42 -5.27
C ARG A 97 -8.44 45.14 -6.08
N VAL A 98 -8.99 45.22 -7.28
CA VAL A 98 -8.89 44.14 -8.24
C VAL A 98 -7.42 43.85 -8.51
N ASP A 99 -7.06 42.57 -8.61
CA ASP A 99 -5.70 42.14 -8.93
C ASP A 99 -5.22 42.83 -10.22
N SER A 100 -3.98 43.31 -10.23
CA SER A 100 -3.31 43.75 -11.46
C SER A 100 -3.24 42.62 -12.48
N LEU A 101 -3.16 42.97 -13.77
CA LEU A 101 -3.06 41.99 -14.86
C LEU A 101 -1.93 40.97 -14.66
N GLU A 102 -0.77 41.41 -14.16
CA GLU A 102 0.38 40.54 -13.85
C GLU A 102 0.02 39.47 -12.80
N VAL A 103 -0.58 39.88 -11.67
CA VAL A 103 -1.03 38.94 -10.62
C VAL A 103 -2.12 37.98 -11.15
N GLN A 104 -3.02 38.46 -12.02
CA GLN A 104 -4.03 37.58 -12.64
C GLN A 104 -3.36 36.53 -13.54
N GLN A 105 -2.37 36.92 -14.35
CA GLN A 105 -1.59 36.01 -15.19
C GLN A 105 -0.82 35.00 -14.35
N MET A 106 -0.14 35.44 -13.29
CA MET A 106 0.56 34.54 -12.36
C MET A 106 -0.38 33.54 -11.71
N LYS A 107 -1.59 33.96 -11.30
CA LYS A 107 -2.61 33.06 -10.74
C LYS A 107 -3.11 32.06 -11.77
N ALA A 108 -3.35 32.50 -13.01
CA ALA A 108 -3.77 31.61 -14.10
C ALA A 108 -2.70 30.55 -14.40
N GLN A 109 -1.44 30.97 -14.55
CA GLN A 109 -0.30 30.09 -14.77
C GLN A 109 -0.12 29.09 -13.61
N ALA A 110 -0.22 29.56 -12.36
CA ALA A 110 -0.12 28.68 -11.19
C ALA A 110 -1.27 27.65 -11.11
N ARG A 111 -2.49 28.01 -11.52
CA ARG A 111 -3.61 27.07 -11.60
C ARG A 111 -3.38 26.02 -12.69
N GLU A 112 -2.95 26.44 -13.87
CA GLU A 112 -2.65 25.55 -15.00
C GLU A 112 -1.52 24.58 -14.65
N GLU A 113 -0.42 25.07 -14.06
CA GLU A 113 0.70 24.22 -13.66
C GLU A 113 0.30 23.23 -12.57
N ARG A 114 -0.54 23.63 -11.59
CA ARG A 114 -1.08 22.71 -10.57
C ARG A 114 -1.97 21.64 -11.20
N ALA A 115 -2.85 22.02 -12.13
CA ALA A 115 -3.71 21.07 -12.83
C ALA A 115 -2.88 20.07 -13.65
N ARG A 116 -1.86 20.55 -14.37
CA ARG A 116 -0.94 19.71 -15.14
C ARG A 116 -0.23 18.70 -14.24
N LYS A 117 0.37 19.16 -13.13
CA LYS A 117 1.04 18.29 -12.16
C LYS A 117 0.09 17.27 -11.53
N GLN A 118 -1.17 17.63 -11.30
CA GLN A 118 -2.16 16.72 -10.76
C GLN A 118 -2.49 15.59 -11.75
N VAL A 119 -2.67 15.91 -13.03
CA VAL A 119 -2.92 14.91 -14.08
C VAL A 119 -1.70 13.99 -14.24
N GLU A 120 -0.50 14.55 -14.30
CA GLU A 120 0.76 13.79 -14.40
C GLU A 120 0.93 12.84 -13.21
N ARG A 121 0.66 13.32 -11.99
CA ARG A 121 0.69 12.48 -10.78
C ARG A 121 -0.34 11.36 -10.83
N GLN A 122 -1.56 11.63 -11.32
CA GLN A 122 -2.59 10.60 -11.47
C GLN A 122 -2.20 9.55 -12.52
N HIS A 123 -1.61 9.97 -13.64
CA HIS A 123 -1.11 9.05 -14.67
C HIS A 123 -0.01 8.14 -14.10
N LEU A 124 1.00 8.73 -13.46
CA LEU A 124 2.08 7.98 -12.82
C LEU A 124 1.57 7.01 -11.75
N GLN A 125 0.57 7.42 -10.97
CA GLN A 125 -0.03 6.55 -9.96
C GLN A 125 -0.72 5.33 -10.59
N ARG A 126 -1.47 5.51 -11.68
CA ARG A 126 -2.09 4.39 -12.41
C ARG A 126 -1.05 3.46 -13.02
N GLU A 127 -0.03 4.02 -13.67
CA GLU A 127 1.07 3.24 -14.25
C GLU A 127 1.80 2.42 -13.18
N LYS A 128 2.08 3.04 -12.03
CA LYS A 128 2.69 2.35 -10.89
C LYS A 128 1.82 1.20 -10.37
N GLN A 129 0.50 1.40 -10.26
CA GLN A 129 -0.44 0.35 -9.84
C GLN A 129 -0.46 -0.82 -10.84
N LEU A 130 -0.59 -0.53 -12.13
CA LEU A 130 -0.58 -1.56 -13.18
C LEU A 130 0.75 -2.33 -13.18
N ARG A 131 1.88 -1.63 -12.99
CA ARG A 131 3.19 -2.27 -12.91
C ARG A 131 3.31 -3.17 -11.68
N GLU A 132 2.86 -2.71 -10.53
CA GLU A 132 2.88 -3.49 -9.29
C GLU A 132 2.00 -4.75 -9.40
N GLU A 133 0.83 -4.65 -10.04
CA GLU A 133 -0.04 -5.78 -10.31
C GLU A 133 0.59 -6.77 -11.30
N ALA A 134 1.25 -6.28 -12.36
CA ALA A 134 1.98 -7.12 -13.30
C ALA A 134 3.18 -7.82 -12.66
N GLU A 135 3.94 -7.13 -11.80
CA GLU A 135 5.05 -7.72 -11.03
C GLU A 135 4.53 -8.80 -10.06
N ARG A 136 3.42 -8.55 -9.37
CA ARG A 136 2.76 -9.56 -8.52
C ARG A 136 2.29 -10.79 -9.32
N ALA A 137 1.68 -10.58 -10.49
CA ALA A 137 1.23 -11.67 -11.35
C ALA A 137 2.41 -12.49 -11.90
N ARG A 138 3.52 -11.82 -12.26
CA ARG A 138 4.77 -12.50 -12.66
C ARG A 138 5.29 -13.38 -11.53
N ASP A 139 5.41 -12.84 -10.32
CA ASP A 139 5.91 -13.58 -9.14
C ASP A 139 5.05 -14.81 -8.84
N GLU A 140 3.72 -14.69 -9.01
CA GLU A 140 2.82 -15.82 -8.83
C GLU A 140 3.00 -16.90 -9.91
N LEU A 141 3.12 -16.50 -11.18
CA LEU A 141 3.38 -17.44 -12.27
C LEU A 141 4.74 -18.11 -12.15
N GLU A 142 5.78 -17.38 -11.76
CA GLU A 142 7.13 -17.92 -11.53
C GLU A 142 7.12 -18.97 -10.41
N ARG A 143 6.43 -18.69 -9.29
CA ARG A 143 6.24 -19.68 -8.21
C ARG A 143 5.49 -20.92 -8.69
N ARG A 144 4.42 -20.76 -9.47
CA ARG A 144 3.67 -21.91 -10.03
C ARG A 144 4.51 -22.72 -11.01
N LEU A 145 5.35 -22.05 -11.81
CA LEU A 145 6.24 -22.72 -12.76
C LEU A 145 7.28 -23.57 -12.03
N ILE A 146 7.90 -23.04 -10.97
CA ILE A 146 8.83 -23.81 -10.12
C ILE A 146 8.13 -25.03 -9.52
N GLN A 147 6.91 -24.86 -8.98
CA GLN A 147 6.14 -25.99 -8.44
C GLN A 147 5.85 -27.07 -9.49
N LEU A 148 5.40 -26.69 -10.67
CA LEU A 148 5.13 -27.64 -11.75
C LEU A 148 6.41 -28.32 -12.25
N GLN A 149 7.53 -27.60 -12.28
CA GLN A 149 8.83 -28.15 -12.65
C GLN A 149 9.32 -29.17 -11.62
N ASP A 150 9.18 -28.89 -10.33
CA ASP A 150 9.52 -29.83 -9.24
C ASP A 150 8.61 -31.07 -9.27
N GLU A 151 7.31 -30.89 -9.49
CA GLU A 151 6.35 -32.00 -9.64
C GLU A 151 6.68 -32.88 -10.85
N ALA A 152 7.01 -32.27 -12.00
CA ALA A 152 7.42 -32.99 -13.20
C ALA A 152 8.74 -33.74 -12.96
N HIS A 153 9.70 -33.12 -12.28
CA HIS A 153 10.97 -33.76 -11.95
C HIS A 153 10.77 -34.98 -11.06
N MET A 154 9.99 -34.85 -9.97
CA MET A 154 9.66 -35.97 -9.09
C MET A 154 8.93 -37.10 -9.82
N ALA A 155 7.97 -36.77 -10.69
CA ALA A 155 7.24 -37.76 -11.45
C ALA A 155 8.15 -38.50 -12.47
N ASN A 156 9.10 -37.78 -13.08
CA ASN A 156 10.07 -38.36 -14.01
C ASN A 156 11.09 -39.27 -13.29
N GLU A 157 11.58 -38.86 -12.11
CA GLU A 157 12.43 -39.72 -11.29
C GLU A 157 11.70 -40.99 -10.82
N ALA A 158 10.44 -40.88 -10.42
CA ALA A 158 9.63 -42.02 -10.03
C ALA A 158 9.41 -42.98 -11.20
N LEU A 159 9.18 -42.45 -12.41
CA LEU A 159 9.08 -43.24 -13.63
C LEU A 159 10.38 -44.02 -13.89
N LEU A 160 11.53 -43.33 -13.88
CA LEU A 160 12.83 -43.96 -14.13
C LEU A 160 13.14 -45.08 -13.12
N ARG A 161 12.88 -44.86 -11.83
CA ARG A 161 13.06 -45.89 -10.79
C ARG A 161 12.13 -47.08 -11.01
N SER A 162 10.89 -46.83 -11.41
CA SER A 162 9.91 -47.88 -11.70
C SER A 162 10.31 -48.72 -12.92
N GLU A 163 10.78 -48.09 -14.00
CA GLU A 163 11.29 -48.78 -15.20
C GLU A 163 12.46 -49.70 -14.85
N GLN A 164 13.46 -49.19 -14.11
CA GLN A 164 14.60 -49.98 -13.65
C GLN A 164 14.17 -51.17 -12.77
N THR A 165 13.17 -50.98 -11.91
CA THR A 165 12.65 -52.05 -11.05
C THR A 165 11.92 -53.11 -11.88
N ALA A 166 11.13 -52.70 -12.88
CA ALA A 166 10.44 -53.61 -13.78
C ALA A 166 11.44 -54.44 -14.62
N ASP A 167 12.50 -53.83 -15.15
CA ASP A 167 13.52 -54.55 -15.92
C ASP A 167 14.21 -55.63 -15.09
N LEU A 168 14.61 -55.30 -13.84
CA LEU A 168 15.23 -56.26 -12.92
C LEU A 168 14.29 -57.39 -12.53
N LEU A 169 13.00 -57.09 -12.30
CA LEU A 169 11.99 -58.11 -11.99
C LEU A 169 11.72 -59.03 -13.18
N ALA A 170 11.70 -58.49 -14.40
CA ALA A 170 11.53 -59.27 -15.62
C ALA A 170 12.70 -60.23 -15.85
N GLU A 171 13.93 -59.76 -15.67
CA GLU A 171 15.12 -60.61 -15.80
C GLU A 171 15.13 -61.73 -14.74
N LYS A 172 14.82 -61.41 -13.49
CA LYS A 172 14.72 -62.41 -12.41
C LYS A 172 13.62 -63.43 -12.66
N ALA A 173 12.44 -63.00 -13.12
CA ALA A 173 11.33 -63.89 -13.43
C ALA A 173 11.70 -64.87 -14.56
N GLN A 174 12.40 -64.39 -15.59
CA GLN A 174 12.86 -65.22 -16.69
C GLN A 174 13.88 -66.27 -16.23
N ILE A 175 14.87 -65.87 -15.42
CA ILE A 175 15.86 -66.80 -14.86
C ILE A 175 15.17 -67.89 -14.02
N ALA A 176 14.26 -67.50 -13.12
CA ALA A 176 13.54 -68.46 -12.27
C ALA A 176 12.67 -69.44 -13.09
N GLU A 177 12.04 -68.97 -14.18
CA GLU A 177 11.27 -69.82 -15.09
C GLU A 177 12.16 -70.80 -15.88
N GLU A 178 13.31 -70.33 -16.39
CA GLU A 178 14.28 -71.17 -17.08
C GLU A 178 14.88 -72.24 -16.14
N GLU A 179 15.19 -71.88 -14.89
CA GLU A 179 15.66 -72.81 -13.86
C GLU A 179 14.60 -73.84 -13.48
N ALA A 180 13.34 -73.42 -13.28
CA ALA A 180 12.23 -74.33 -13.02
C ALA A 180 12.06 -75.32 -14.18
N LYS A 181 12.09 -74.84 -15.43
CA LYS A 181 11.98 -75.68 -16.62
C LYS A 181 13.11 -76.68 -16.73
N LEU A 182 14.34 -76.28 -16.44
CA LEU A 182 15.51 -77.16 -16.46
C LEU A 182 15.40 -78.25 -15.39
N LEU A 183 14.96 -77.90 -14.17
CA LEU A 183 14.73 -78.85 -13.08
C LEU A 183 13.60 -79.83 -13.42
N ALA A 184 12.49 -79.34 -13.98
CA ALA A 184 11.40 -80.18 -14.45
C ALA A 184 11.83 -81.15 -15.55
N GLN A 185 12.64 -80.69 -16.52
CA GLN A 185 13.18 -81.56 -17.56
C GLN A 185 14.06 -82.67 -16.98
N LYS A 186 14.97 -82.32 -16.06
CA LYS A 186 15.84 -83.32 -15.41
C LYS A 186 15.04 -84.30 -14.53
N ALA A 187 13.98 -83.85 -13.86
CA ALA A 187 13.08 -84.72 -13.12
C ALA A 187 12.35 -85.70 -14.05
N ALA A 188 11.85 -85.22 -15.19
CA ALA A 188 11.21 -86.06 -16.21
C ALA A 188 12.19 -87.08 -16.81
N GLU A 189 13.43 -86.67 -17.11
CA GLU A 189 14.47 -87.59 -17.58
C GLU A 189 14.78 -88.68 -16.53
N ALA A 190 14.89 -88.32 -15.24
CA ALA A 190 15.08 -89.28 -14.16
C ALA A 190 13.90 -90.28 -14.02
N GLU A 191 12.66 -89.83 -14.19
CA GLU A 191 11.48 -90.70 -14.23
C GLU A 191 11.49 -91.66 -15.43
N THR A 192 11.89 -91.19 -16.61
CA THR A 192 11.98 -92.07 -17.80
C THR A 192 13.05 -93.14 -17.64
N GLU A 193 14.19 -92.81 -17.02
CA GLU A 193 15.25 -93.78 -16.73
C GLU A 193 14.81 -94.78 -15.66
N MET A 194 14.11 -94.32 -14.62
CA MET A 194 13.47 -95.19 -13.63
C MET A 194 12.51 -96.19 -14.31
N GLN A 195 11.67 -95.74 -15.25
CA GLN A 195 10.76 -96.61 -16.00
C GLN A 195 11.51 -97.64 -16.85
N ARG A 196 12.64 -97.27 -17.48
CA ARG A 196 13.51 -98.20 -18.22
C ARG A 196 14.13 -99.26 -17.32
N ILE A 197 14.63 -98.87 -16.15
CA ILE A 197 15.17 -99.80 -15.15
C ILE A 197 14.07 -100.77 -14.69
N LYS A 198 12.84 -100.29 -14.47
CA LYS A 198 11.69 -101.12 -14.06
C LYS A 198 11.31 -102.18 -15.10
N VAL A 199 11.35 -101.85 -16.40
CA VAL A 199 11.03 -102.79 -17.49
C VAL A 199 12.14 -103.82 -17.71
N THR A 200 13.40 -103.45 -17.49
CA THR A 200 14.56 -104.35 -17.71
C THR A 200 14.81 -105.34 -16.56
N ALA A 201 14.22 -105.13 -15.37
CA ALA A 201 14.43 -105.93 -14.16
C ALA A 201 13.72 -107.32 -14.12
N ILE A 202 13.43 -107.96 -15.27
CA ILE A 202 12.70 -109.25 -15.35
C ILE A 202 13.62 -110.49 -15.19
N ARG A 203 14.92 -110.36 -14.90
CA ARG A 203 15.83 -111.50 -14.71
C ARG A 203 16.42 -111.51 -13.29
N SER A 204 16.30 -112.64 -12.59
CA SER A 204 16.90 -112.98 -11.28
C SER A 204 16.37 -112.25 -10.01
N GLN A 205 16.23 -113.00 -8.91
CA GLN A 205 15.70 -112.53 -7.60
C GLN A 205 16.69 -111.64 -6.83
N GLU A 206 18.00 -111.79 -7.07
CA GLU A 206 19.06 -111.03 -6.39
C GLU A 206 19.31 -109.66 -7.07
N GLU A 207 19.22 -109.62 -8.41
CA GLU A 207 19.26 -108.38 -9.21
C GLU A 207 18.06 -107.49 -8.91
N ARG A 208 16.89 -108.08 -8.61
CA ARG A 208 15.67 -107.37 -8.23
C ARG A 208 15.87 -106.50 -6.97
N ARG A 209 16.60 -106.99 -5.95
CA ARG A 209 16.77 -106.26 -4.68
C ARG A 209 17.73 -105.07 -4.80
N LEU A 210 18.81 -105.22 -5.58
CA LEU A 210 19.76 -104.14 -5.84
C LEU A 210 19.13 -103.05 -6.72
N MET A 211 18.30 -103.46 -7.68
CA MET A 211 17.56 -102.53 -8.55
C MET A 211 16.44 -101.80 -7.81
N GLU A 212 15.76 -102.45 -6.87
CA GLU A 212 14.77 -101.80 -6.01
C GLU A 212 15.40 -100.67 -5.18
N GLN A 213 16.62 -100.86 -4.68
CA GLN A 213 17.37 -99.81 -3.99
C GLN A 213 17.74 -98.64 -4.92
N LYS A 214 18.22 -98.93 -6.15
CA LYS A 214 18.52 -97.89 -7.15
C LYS A 214 17.28 -97.14 -7.63
N MET A 215 16.15 -97.84 -7.72
CA MET A 215 14.85 -97.25 -8.08
C MET A 215 14.41 -96.26 -6.99
N LEU A 216 14.51 -96.66 -5.72
CA LEU A 216 14.13 -95.82 -4.59
C LEU A 216 15.04 -94.58 -4.44
N GLU A 217 16.33 -94.71 -4.78
CA GLU A 217 17.27 -93.58 -4.84
C GLU A 217 16.95 -92.62 -6.00
N ALA A 218 16.66 -93.14 -7.19
CA ALA A 218 16.25 -92.34 -8.35
C ALA A 218 14.90 -91.64 -8.14
N GLU A 219 13.95 -92.32 -7.51
CA GLU A 219 12.64 -91.78 -7.12
C GLU A 219 12.79 -90.63 -6.12
N MET A 220 13.63 -90.80 -5.10
CA MET A 220 13.93 -89.74 -4.12
C MET A 220 14.62 -88.53 -4.77
N LEU A 221 15.49 -88.74 -5.75
CA LEU A 221 16.15 -87.66 -6.49
C LEU A 221 15.15 -86.92 -7.38
N ALA A 222 14.32 -87.63 -8.14
CA ALA A 222 13.28 -87.05 -8.98
C ALA A 222 12.28 -86.22 -8.16
N LEU A 223 11.86 -86.72 -7.00
CA LEU A 223 10.95 -86.01 -6.10
C LEU A 223 11.55 -84.71 -5.58
N LYS A 224 12.83 -84.72 -5.16
CA LYS A 224 13.53 -83.49 -4.74
C LYS A 224 13.65 -82.47 -5.86
N MET A 225 13.92 -82.92 -7.09
CA MET A 225 14.02 -82.04 -8.25
C MET A 225 12.66 -81.46 -8.66
N ALA A 226 11.59 -82.24 -8.53
CA ALA A 226 10.22 -81.79 -8.76
C ALA A 226 9.78 -80.77 -7.71
N GLU A 227 10.07 -80.99 -6.42
CA GLU A 227 9.79 -80.03 -5.35
C GLU A 227 10.57 -78.71 -5.54
N GLU A 228 11.85 -78.77 -5.91
CA GLU A 228 12.62 -77.56 -6.18
C GLU A 228 12.13 -76.83 -7.43
N SER A 229 11.74 -77.56 -8.48
CA SER A 229 11.09 -77.00 -9.67
C SER A 229 9.80 -76.28 -9.30
N GLU A 230 8.95 -76.88 -8.47
CA GLU A 230 7.69 -76.26 -8.03
C GLU A 230 7.95 -75.00 -7.20
N ARG A 231 8.97 -75.01 -6.35
CA ARG A 231 9.40 -73.82 -5.58
C ARG A 231 9.85 -72.69 -6.51
N ARG A 232 10.69 -72.98 -7.50
CA ARG A 232 11.15 -71.98 -8.49
C ARG A 232 10.02 -71.49 -9.38
N ALA A 233 9.08 -72.35 -9.75
CA ALA A 233 7.88 -71.95 -10.48
C ALA A 233 7.00 -70.98 -9.66
N LYS A 234 6.81 -71.25 -8.37
CA LYS A 234 6.11 -70.32 -7.45
C LYS A 234 6.82 -68.99 -7.30
N GLU A 235 8.16 -69.00 -7.21
CA GLU A 235 8.98 -67.79 -7.17
C GLU A 235 8.85 -66.98 -8.48
N ALA A 236 8.90 -67.64 -9.63
CA ALA A 236 8.69 -67.00 -10.93
C ALA A 236 7.31 -66.36 -11.05
N GLU A 237 6.26 -67.03 -10.54
CA GLU A 237 4.90 -66.48 -10.55
C GLU A 237 4.77 -65.25 -9.64
N GLN A 238 5.39 -65.28 -8.45
CA GLN A 238 5.44 -64.11 -7.57
C GLN A 238 6.19 -62.95 -8.22
N LEU A 239 7.34 -63.20 -8.86
CA LEU A 239 8.10 -62.17 -9.58
C LEU A 239 7.31 -61.59 -10.76
N LYS A 240 6.48 -62.39 -11.43
CA LYS A 240 5.55 -61.91 -12.48
C LYS A 240 4.45 -61.02 -11.92
N GLN A 241 3.92 -61.33 -10.74
CA GLN A 241 2.95 -60.48 -10.05
C GLN A 241 3.58 -59.14 -9.65
N ASP A 242 4.77 -59.17 -9.05
CA ASP A 242 5.51 -57.96 -8.64
C ASP A 242 5.86 -57.09 -9.88
N LEU A 243 6.22 -57.72 -11.00
CA LEU A 243 6.47 -57.04 -12.29
C LEU A 243 5.21 -56.32 -12.80
N GLN A 244 4.04 -56.94 -12.67
CA GLN A 244 2.77 -56.35 -13.07
C GLN A 244 2.46 -55.10 -12.24
N GLU A 245 2.65 -55.17 -10.92
CA GLU A 245 2.49 -54.01 -10.03
C GLU A 245 3.47 -52.88 -10.36
N ALA A 246 4.73 -53.23 -10.66
CA ALA A 246 5.74 -52.27 -11.10
C ALA A 246 5.32 -51.55 -12.40
N LYS A 247 4.85 -52.29 -13.41
CA LYS A 247 4.34 -51.73 -14.68
C LYS A 247 3.10 -50.85 -14.49
N GLU A 248 2.21 -51.20 -13.57
CA GLU A 248 1.06 -50.35 -13.25
C GLU A 248 1.48 -49.05 -12.55
N SER A 249 2.51 -49.11 -11.70
CA SER A 249 3.10 -47.92 -11.09
C SER A 249 3.80 -47.02 -12.10
N GLU A 250 4.50 -47.59 -13.08
CA GLU A 250 5.08 -46.89 -14.23
C GLU A 250 3.99 -46.17 -15.05
N ARG A 251 2.89 -46.88 -15.39
CA ARG A 251 1.77 -46.30 -16.13
C ARG A 251 1.13 -45.13 -15.39
N ARG A 252 1.01 -45.23 -14.06
CA ARG A 252 0.50 -44.13 -13.20
C ARG A 252 1.44 -42.92 -13.21
N ALA A 253 2.75 -43.14 -13.08
CA ALA A 253 3.76 -42.07 -13.15
C ALA A 253 3.73 -41.36 -14.51
N LYS A 254 3.64 -42.12 -15.61
CA LYS A 254 3.52 -41.60 -16.97
C LYS A 254 2.24 -40.78 -17.18
N HIS A 255 1.11 -41.25 -16.63
CA HIS A 255 -0.15 -40.49 -16.69
C HIS A 255 -0.05 -39.16 -15.92
N LYS A 256 0.59 -39.17 -14.74
CA LYS A 256 0.81 -37.94 -13.95
C LYS A 256 1.64 -36.91 -14.71
N LEU A 257 2.67 -37.34 -15.45
CA LEU A 257 3.46 -36.44 -16.33
C LEU A 257 2.62 -35.84 -17.47
N LEU A 258 1.73 -36.64 -18.07
CA LEU A 258 0.81 -36.15 -19.11
C LEU A 258 -0.19 -35.13 -18.55
N GLU A 259 -0.69 -35.33 -17.33
CA GLU A 259 -1.58 -34.38 -16.66
C GLU A 259 -0.89 -33.03 -16.40
N ILE A 260 0.36 -33.05 -15.92
CA ILE A 260 1.17 -31.85 -15.73
C ILE A 260 1.40 -31.12 -17.07
N THR A 261 1.69 -31.87 -18.13
CA THR A 261 1.95 -31.31 -19.48
C THR A 261 0.69 -30.72 -20.12
N SER A 262 -0.45 -31.40 -19.98
CA SER A 262 -1.74 -30.94 -20.52
C SER A 262 -2.29 -29.71 -19.80
N ARG A 263 -2.05 -29.56 -18.49
CA ARG A 263 -2.36 -28.32 -17.76
C ARG A 263 -1.61 -27.10 -18.29
N ALA A 264 -0.39 -27.29 -18.82
CA ALA A 264 0.39 -26.20 -19.40
C ALA A 264 -0.21 -25.64 -20.72
N VAL A 265 -1.03 -26.42 -21.43
CA VAL A 265 -1.61 -26.01 -22.73
C VAL A 265 -2.90 -25.20 -22.57
N TYR A 266 -3.59 -25.29 -21.44
CA TYR A 266 -4.86 -24.58 -21.20
C TYR A 266 -4.74 -23.31 -20.35
N ALA A 267 -3.53 -22.93 -19.91
CA ALA A 267 -3.28 -21.69 -19.18
C ALA A 267 -2.72 -20.58 -20.07
N SER A 268 -3.41 -20.29 -21.19
CA SER A 268 -3.24 -19.01 -21.90
C SER A 268 -4.47 -18.16 -21.61
N PRO A 269 -4.42 -17.17 -20.70
CA PRO A 269 -5.43 -16.14 -20.67
C PRO A 269 -5.22 -15.30 -21.93
N GLY A 270 -6.08 -15.51 -22.92
CA GLY A 270 -6.18 -14.62 -24.07
C GLY A 270 -6.31 -13.18 -23.58
N LEU A 271 -5.38 -12.34 -24.02
CA LEU A 271 -5.57 -10.90 -24.07
C LEU A 271 -6.92 -10.62 -24.75
N PRO A 272 -7.79 -9.78 -24.18
CA PRO A 272 -8.99 -9.33 -24.88
C PRO A 272 -8.58 -8.57 -26.15
N PRO A 273 -9.22 -8.80 -27.30
CA PRO A 273 -9.00 -7.99 -28.47
C PRO A 273 -9.51 -6.57 -28.21
N ASP A 274 -8.66 -5.61 -28.58
CA ASP A 274 -8.91 -4.17 -28.62
C ASP A 274 -10.32 -3.85 -29.13
N SER A 275 -11.21 -3.44 -28.24
CA SER A 275 -12.51 -2.87 -28.61
C SER A 275 -12.29 -1.39 -28.93
N MET A 276 -12.03 -1.10 -30.20
CA MET A 276 -12.16 0.24 -30.76
C MET A 276 -13.55 0.82 -30.45
N PRO A 277 -13.66 2.04 -29.91
CA PRO A 277 -14.96 2.65 -29.65
C PRO A 277 -15.67 3.02 -30.97
N PRO A 278 -17.00 2.85 -31.06
CA PRO A 278 -17.75 3.21 -32.26
C PRO A 278 -17.82 4.72 -32.46
N ASP A 279 -17.71 5.09 -33.72
CA ASP A 279 -17.99 6.38 -34.35
C ASP A 279 -19.26 7.03 -33.78
N LEU A 280 -19.10 8.17 -33.10
CA LEU A 280 -20.21 9.02 -32.68
C LEU A 280 -20.50 10.01 -33.79
N SER A 281 -21.55 9.69 -34.56
CA SER A 281 -22.19 10.57 -35.52
C SER A 281 -22.56 11.91 -34.87
N PHE A 282 -21.85 12.98 -35.25
CA PHE A 282 -22.24 14.35 -34.91
C PHE A 282 -23.44 14.77 -35.78
N SER A 283 -24.65 14.63 -35.23
CA SER A 283 -25.82 15.35 -35.73
C SER A 283 -25.65 16.84 -35.48
N ARG A 284 -25.52 17.59 -36.58
CA ARG A 284 -25.43 19.04 -36.64
C ARG A 284 -26.84 19.63 -36.49
N GLU A 285 -27.24 19.99 -35.28
CA GLU A 285 -28.41 20.86 -35.06
C GLU A 285 -28.06 22.04 -34.14
N ASN A 286 -28.23 23.23 -34.74
CA ASN A 286 -28.36 24.57 -34.16
C ASN A 286 -28.17 24.74 -32.65
N LEU A 287 -27.00 25.26 -32.25
CA LEU A 287 -26.81 25.90 -30.95
C LEU A 287 -26.76 27.42 -31.13
N SER A 288 -27.90 28.06 -30.89
CA SER A 288 -27.97 29.47 -30.50
C SER A 288 -27.27 29.61 -29.14
N PHE A 289 -26.05 30.12 -29.13
CA PHE A 289 -25.19 30.18 -27.95
C PHE A 289 -25.49 31.44 -27.10
N ASP A 290 -26.25 31.27 -26.02
CA ASP A 290 -26.52 32.31 -25.03
C ASP A 290 -25.39 32.32 -23.97
N PHE A 291 -24.32 33.08 -24.26
CA PHE A 291 -23.01 32.98 -23.59
C PHE A 291 -23.01 33.40 -22.10
N LYS A 292 -24.02 34.13 -21.60
CA LYS A 292 -23.92 34.79 -20.28
C LYS A 292 -24.42 33.98 -19.09
N ASP A 293 -25.40 33.11 -19.30
CA ASP A 293 -26.08 32.43 -18.18
C ASP A 293 -25.39 31.10 -17.81
N THR A 294 -24.79 30.43 -18.79
CA THR A 294 -24.04 29.17 -18.60
C THR A 294 -22.74 29.40 -17.82
N ASP A 295 -21.99 30.45 -18.14
CA ASP A 295 -20.72 30.77 -17.46
C ASP A 295 -20.94 31.21 -16.01
N MET A 296 -22.01 31.97 -15.74
CA MET A 296 -22.37 32.41 -14.39
C MET A 296 -22.84 31.24 -13.53
N LYS A 297 -23.62 30.31 -14.08
CA LYS A 297 -23.99 29.05 -13.40
C LYS A 297 -22.77 28.17 -13.14
N ARG A 298 -21.87 28.04 -14.12
CA ARG A 298 -20.62 27.28 -13.98
C ARG A 298 -19.72 27.85 -12.88
N LEU A 299 -19.54 29.17 -12.85
CA LEU A 299 -18.78 29.86 -11.81
C LEU A 299 -19.42 29.68 -10.44
N SER A 300 -20.76 29.76 -10.35
CA SER A 300 -21.49 29.56 -9.09
C SER A 300 -21.36 28.12 -8.57
N MET A 301 -21.42 27.12 -9.46
CA MET A 301 -21.17 25.73 -9.10
C MET A 301 -19.72 25.49 -8.67
N GLU A 302 -18.75 26.13 -9.32
CA GLU A 302 -17.34 26.04 -8.95
C GLU A 302 -17.06 26.67 -7.58
N ILE A 303 -17.67 27.83 -7.29
CA ILE A 303 -17.60 28.48 -5.97
C ILE A 303 -18.21 27.59 -4.89
N GLU A 304 -19.40 27.01 -5.13
CA GLU A 304 -20.04 26.14 -4.14
C GLU A 304 -19.23 24.84 -3.93
N LYS A 305 -18.68 24.26 -5.00
CA LYS A 305 -17.78 23.11 -4.92
C LYS A 305 -16.53 23.44 -4.10
N GLU A 306 -15.86 24.57 -4.37
CA GLU A 306 -14.67 25.00 -3.63
C GLU A 306 -15.00 25.25 -2.15
N LYS A 307 -16.17 25.81 -1.86
CA LYS A 307 -16.66 26.01 -0.49
C LYS A 307 -16.92 24.68 0.23
N VAL A 308 -17.55 23.70 -0.42
CA VAL A 308 -17.77 22.36 0.14
C VAL A 308 -16.42 21.67 0.40
N GLU A 309 -15.51 21.67 -0.58
CA GLU A 309 -14.17 21.09 -0.40
C GLU A 309 -13.39 21.77 0.73
N TYR A 310 -13.51 23.09 0.88
CA TYR A 310 -12.91 23.82 1.99
C TYR A 310 -13.52 23.41 3.33
N MET A 311 -14.85 23.27 3.40
CA MET A 311 -15.54 22.82 4.62
C MET A 311 -15.13 21.40 5.01
N GLU A 312 -15.02 20.48 4.05
CA GLU A 312 -14.55 19.12 4.28
C GLU A 312 -13.10 19.10 4.77
N LYS A 313 -12.19 19.85 4.11
CA LYS A 313 -10.79 19.98 4.55
C LYS A 313 -10.69 20.57 5.96
N SER A 314 -11.50 21.58 6.26
CA SER A 314 -11.54 22.20 7.58
C SER A 314 -12.06 21.24 8.66
N LYS A 315 -13.08 20.43 8.33
CA LYS A 315 -13.63 19.43 9.24
C LYS A 315 -12.61 18.33 9.50
N HIS A 316 -11.99 17.80 8.45
CA HIS A 316 -10.97 16.76 8.57
C HIS A 316 -9.77 17.23 9.40
N LEU A 317 -9.30 18.46 9.18
CA LEU A 317 -8.24 19.04 10.00
C LEU A 317 -8.67 19.17 11.47
N GLN A 318 -9.91 19.58 11.73
CA GLN A 318 -10.42 19.68 13.10
C GLN A 318 -10.47 18.30 13.78
N GLU A 319 -10.88 17.26 13.06
CA GLU A 319 -10.88 15.87 13.54
C GLU A 319 -9.45 15.41 13.87
N GLN A 320 -8.50 15.62 12.95
CA GLN A 320 -7.08 15.29 13.17
C GLN A 320 -6.48 16.02 14.37
N LEU A 321 -6.80 17.31 14.55
CA LEU A 321 -6.33 18.07 15.72
C LEU A 321 -6.94 17.55 17.02
N ASN A 322 -8.20 17.14 17.01
CA ASN A 322 -8.87 16.57 18.18
C ASN A 322 -8.32 15.19 18.53
N GLU A 323 -8.05 14.35 17.53
CA GLU A 323 -7.42 13.04 17.69
C GLU A 323 -6.04 13.19 18.30
N LEU A 324 -5.17 13.99 17.69
CA LEU A 324 -3.83 14.28 18.20
C LEU A 324 -3.88 14.85 19.62
N LYS A 325 -4.82 15.76 19.91
CA LYS A 325 -5.01 16.31 21.26
C LYS A 325 -5.34 15.21 22.26
N THR A 326 -6.21 14.28 21.90
CA THR A 326 -6.62 13.17 22.77
C THR A 326 -5.46 12.19 23.01
N GLU A 327 -4.68 11.89 21.98
CA GLU A 327 -3.50 11.02 22.09
C GLU A 327 -2.44 11.59 23.06
N ILE A 328 -2.13 12.89 22.94
CA ILE A 328 -1.10 13.53 23.76
C ILE A 328 -1.57 13.91 25.17
N GLU A 329 -2.88 13.93 25.43
CA GLU A 329 -3.43 14.37 26.73
C GLU A 329 -2.91 13.51 27.89
N SER A 330 -2.80 12.20 27.68
CA SER A 330 -2.26 11.26 28.68
C SER A 330 -0.78 11.45 28.99
N LEU A 331 -0.03 12.05 28.05
CA LEU A 331 1.40 12.30 28.14
C LEU A 331 1.71 13.70 28.70
N LYS A 332 0.69 14.52 28.95
CA LYS A 332 0.83 15.92 29.33
C LYS A 332 1.25 16.07 30.79
N LEU A 333 2.39 16.73 31.02
CA LEU A 333 2.90 17.04 32.36
C LEU A 333 2.47 18.45 32.78
N LYS A 334 1.51 18.55 33.71
CA LYS A 334 0.96 19.84 34.19
C LYS A 334 2.05 20.77 34.75
N GLU A 335 3.06 20.22 35.39
CA GLU A 335 4.18 20.99 35.97
C GLU A 335 5.06 21.69 34.93
N ARG A 336 4.98 21.26 33.66
CA ARG A 336 5.76 21.84 32.55
C ARG A 336 4.95 22.78 31.66
N GLU A 337 3.69 23.07 32.00
CA GLU A 337 2.88 24.02 31.24
C GLU A 337 3.50 25.42 31.32
N THR A 338 3.72 26.02 30.15
CA THR A 338 4.18 27.40 30.09
C THR A 338 3.02 28.37 30.32
N PRO A 339 3.29 29.63 30.73
CA PRO A 339 2.23 30.64 30.84
C PRO A 339 1.42 30.84 29.54
N LEU A 340 2.06 30.66 28.38
CA LEU A 340 1.38 30.76 27.09
C LEU A 340 0.45 29.58 26.82
N ASP A 341 0.80 28.37 27.27
CA ASP A 341 -0.06 27.19 27.15
C ASP A 341 -1.33 27.38 27.97
N ILE A 342 -1.20 27.91 29.19
CA ILE A 342 -2.33 28.22 30.07
C ILE A 342 -3.28 29.22 29.39
N ILE A 343 -2.73 30.33 28.86
CA ILE A 343 -3.53 31.34 28.15
C ILE A 343 -4.19 30.74 26.90
N HIS A 344 -3.49 29.90 26.14
CA HIS A 344 -4.04 29.25 24.95
C HIS A 344 -5.20 28.30 25.30
N ASN A 345 -5.06 27.52 26.37
CA ASN A 345 -6.10 26.61 26.84
C ASN A 345 -7.33 27.39 27.31
N GLN A 346 -7.15 28.46 28.10
CA GLN A 346 -8.24 29.35 28.52
C GLN A 346 -8.98 29.97 27.33
N ASN A 347 -8.24 30.46 26.33
CA ASN A 347 -8.83 31.01 25.11
C ASN A 347 -9.66 29.95 24.36
N THR A 348 -9.16 28.73 24.30
CA THR A 348 -9.81 27.60 23.63
C THR A 348 -11.10 27.19 24.36
N GLU A 349 -11.07 27.10 25.69
CA GLU A 349 -12.26 26.84 26.53
C GLU A 349 -13.34 27.91 26.36
N GLN A 350 -12.94 29.18 26.21
CA GLN A 350 -13.84 30.29 25.93
C GLN A 350 -14.33 30.33 24.47
N GLY A 351 -13.91 29.39 23.61
CA GLY A 351 -14.25 29.38 22.18
C GLY A 351 -13.68 30.57 21.41
N THR A 352 -12.63 31.21 21.92
CA THR A 352 -12.03 32.40 21.29
C THR A 352 -10.95 31.97 20.29
N SER A 353 -11.05 32.50 19.07
CA SER A 353 -10.07 32.32 18.01
C SER A 353 -9.45 33.66 17.64
N LYS A 354 -8.34 33.65 16.89
CA LYS A 354 -7.70 34.88 16.38
C LYS A 354 -8.73 35.79 15.70
N HIS A 355 -9.58 35.23 14.84
CA HIS A 355 -10.55 36.00 14.06
C HIS A 355 -11.75 36.44 14.89
N SER A 356 -12.28 35.60 15.79
CA SER A 356 -13.42 35.99 16.63
C SER A 356 -13.02 37.06 17.64
N ASN A 357 -11.82 36.95 18.24
CA ASN A 357 -11.28 37.96 19.13
C ASN A 357 -11.06 39.30 18.40
N PHE A 358 -10.42 39.28 17.22
CA PHE A 358 -10.24 40.49 16.41
C PHE A 358 -11.57 41.17 16.07
N LYS A 359 -12.57 40.40 15.59
CA LYS A 359 -13.92 40.92 15.31
C LYS A 359 -14.52 41.58 16.55
N LYS A 360 -14.50 40.91 17.70
CA LYS A 360 -15.01 41.42 18.98
C LYS A 360 -14.39 42.77 19.35
N LEU A 361 -13.06 42.89 19.23
CA LEU A 361 -12.36 44.14 19.54
C LEU A 361 -12.68 45.27 18.56
N THR A 362 -12.88 44.95 17.27
CA THR A 362 -13.20 45.96 16.25
C THR A 362 -14.66 46.43 16.25
N LEU A 363 -15.57 45.76 16.97
CA LEU A 363 -16.97 46.22 17.13
C LEU A 363 -17.08 47.52 17.92
N GLN A 364 -16.13 47.79 18.80
CA GLN A 364 -16.10 49.03 19.57
C GLN A 364 -15.67 50.21 18.70
N SER A 365 -16.22 51.40 18.95
CA SER A 365 -15.84 52.62 18.23
C SER A 365 -14.35 52.91 18.38
N THR A 366 -13.70 53.47 17.35
CA THR A 366 -12.29 53.87 17.42
C THR A 366 -12.04 54.84 18.58
N LYS A 367 -12.99 55.74 18.87
CA LYS A 367 -12.92 56.65 20.03
C LYS A 367 -12.88 55.90 21.36
N SER A 368 -13.76 54.91 21.56
CA SER A 368 -13.78 54.09 22.76
C SER A 368 -12.49 53.30 22.94
N ARG A 369 -11.96 52.73 21.85
CA ARG A 369 -10.69 51.98 21.86
C ARG A 369 -9.47 52.83 22.17
N VAL A 370 -9.40 54.06 21.63
CA VAL A 370 -8.34 55.01 21.97
C VAL A 370 -8.43 55.43 23.44
N ALA A 371 -9.64 55.68 23.96
CA ALA A 371 -9.82 56.00 25.39
C ALA A 371 -9.41 54.82 26.28
N PHE A 372 -9.84 53.61 25.95
CA PHE A 372 -9.48 52.38 26.67
C PHE A 372 -7.96 52.17 26.72
N PHE A 373 -7.24 52.41 25.61
CA PHE A 373 -5.79 52.31 25.59
C PHE A 373 -5.08 53.28 26.55
N GLU A 374 -5.59 54.50 26.67
CA GLU A 374 -5.04 55.49 27.63
C GLU A 374 -5.40 55.14 29.07
N GLU A 375 -6.40 54.28 29.28
CA GLU A 375 -6.81 53.80 30.60
C GLU A 375 -5.99 52.62 31.12
N LEU A 376 -5.48 51.76 30.22
CA LEU A 376 -4.52 50.68 30.52
C LEU A 376 -3.28 51.21 31.27
#